data_AF-A0A8S3IHH7-F1
#
_entry.id   AF-A0A8S3IHH7-F1
#
_cell.length_a   1.000
_cell.length_b   1.000
_cell.length_c   1.000
_cell.angle_alpha   90.00
_cell.angle_beta   90.00
_cell.angle_gamma   90.00
#
_symmetry.space_group_name_H-M   'P 1'
#
loop_
_entity.id
_entity.type
_entity.pdbx_description
1 polymer ?
#
loop_
_entity_poly.entity_id
_entity_poly.type
_entity_poly.pdbx_seq_one_letter_code
_entity_poly.pdbx_strand_id
1 'polypeptide(L)'
;LVNVKGIASLVNDPYPLNEYTRYLLYSYTYKEEQVSNKLKKSQKMSKSLRIPASANHIITGVNKGIDVIIVLQLPSESEFMRKIDEVLQRICSQLKNEQTALELNLDDENILGQITDTVVYSNIPSLMALFTVRDVCLNIHENKNENIYHPITYTLQFKK
;
A
#
# COMPACT_ATOMS: atom_id res chain seq x y z
N LEU A 1 -1.46 -8.92 22.56
CA LEU A 1 -1.07 -7.62 21.96
C LEU A 1 -0.78 -7.86 20.48
N VAL A 2 -1.39 -7.07 19.59
CA VAL A 2 -1.19 -7.17 18.15
C VAL A 2 0.06 -6.36 17.79
N ASN A 3 1.06 -6.99 17.15
CA ASN A 3 2.21 -6.28 16.61
C ASN A 3 1.82 -5.76 15.22
N VAL A 4 1.55 -4.46 15.10
CA VAL A 4 1.16 -3.83 13.83
C VAL A 4 2.41 -3.49 13.01
N LYS A 5 2.37 -3.82 11.72
CA LYS A 5 3.45 -3.58 10.74
C LYS A 5 2.88 -3.16 9.39
N GLY A 6 3.72 -2.58 8.54
CA GLY A 6 3.35 -2.15 7.20
C GLY A 6 2.24 -1.11 7.24
N ILE A 7 1.19 -1.31 6.44
CA ILE A 7 0.01 -0.42 6.37
C ILE A 7 -0.68 -0.26 7.72
N ALA A 8 -0.76 -1.34 8.50
CA ALA A 8 -1.42 -1.30 9.81
C ALA A 8 -0.70 -0.39 10.82
N SER A 9 0.57 -0.02 10.57
CA SER A 9 1.30 0.92 11.43
C SER A 9 0.73 2.34 11.38
N LEU A 10 -0.12 2.67 10.39
CA LEU A 10 -0.82 3.96 10.29
C LEU A 10 -1.65 4.28 11.55
N VAL A 11 -2.14 3.28 12.28
CA VAL A 11 -2.89 3.52 13.54
C VAL A 11 -2.05 4.17 14.64
N ASN A 12 -0.72 4.14 14.49
CA ASN A 12 0.25 4.77 15.37
C ASN A 12 0.96 5.93 14.67
N ASP A 13 0.39 6.50 13.60
CA ASP A 13 0.95 7.66 12.93
C ASP A 13 1.11 8.81 13.93
N PRO A 14 2.31 9.41 14.05
CA PRO A 14 2.56 10.42 15.07
C PRO A 14 1.93 11.77 14.73
N TYR A 15 1.46 11.96 13.49
CA TYR A 15 0.96 13.23 13.03
C TYR A 15 -0.53 13.44 13.31
N PRO A 16 -0.92 14.65 13.75
CA PRO A 16 -2.32 14.98 13.94
C PRO A 16 -3.02 15.13 12.59
N LEU A 17 -4.18 14.50 12.45
CA LEU A 17 -5.12 14.74 11.35
C LEU A 17 -5.63 16.18 11.40
N ASN A 18 -5.11 17.04 10.53
CA ASN A 18 -5.49 18.46 10.46
C ASN A 18 -5.54 18.97 9.00
N GLU A 19 -5.78 20.27 8.83
CA GLU A 19 -5.88 20.91 7.52
C GLU A 19 -4.58 20.89 6.70
N TYR A 20 -3.44 20.65 7.34
CA TYR A 20 -2.11 20.56 6.71
C TYR A 20 -1.70 19.12 6.41
N THR A 21 -2.56 18.13 6.70
CA THR A 21 -2.26 16.72 6.43
C THR A 21 -2.96 16.27 5.15
N ARG A 22 -2.27 15.51 4.31
CA ARG A 22 -2.85 14.83 3.14
C ARG A 22 -2.55 13.34 3.17
N TYR A 23 -3.53 12.56 2.73
CA TYR A 23 -3.40 11.12 2.57
C TYR A 23 -3.56 10.76 1.10
N LEU A 24 -2.56 10.10 0.55
CA LEU A 24 -2.64 9.49 -0.78
C LEU A 24 -2.73 7.98 -0.60
N LEU A 25 -3.84 7.41 -1.09
CA LEU A 25 -4.08 5.98 -1.01
C LEU A 25 -3.97 5.40 -2.41
N TYR A 26 -3.13 4.38 -2.54
CA TYR A 26 -2.96 3.64 -3.78
C TYR A 26 -3.04 2.14 -3.50
N SER A 27 -3.92 1.46 -4.23
CA SER A 27 -4.08 0.01 -4.15
C SER A 27 -4.20 -0.58 -5.54
N TYR A 28 -3.47 -1.66 -5.79
CA TYR A 28 -3.47 -2.42 -7.02
C TYR A 28 -3.47 -3.91 -6.68
N THR A 29 -4.47 -4.64 -7.15
CA THR A 29 -4.55 -6.10 -6.96
C THR A 29 -4.14 -6.81 -8.24
N TYR A 30 -3.12 -7.66 -8.14
CA TYR A 30 -2.62 -8.44 -9.27
C TYR A 30 -3.34 -9.78 -9.39
N LYS A 31 -3.37 -10.55 -8.30
CA LYS A 31 -3.87 -11.93 -8.32
C LYS A 31 -4.50 -12.31 -7.01
N GLU A 32 -5.62 -13.00 -7.12
CA GLU A 32 -6.22 -13.74 -6.03
C GLU A 32 -5.79 -15.21 -6.09
N GLU A 33 -5.28 -15.73 -4.98
CA GLU A 33 -4.96 -17.15 -4.81
C GLU A 33 -5.93 -17.77 -3.81
N GLN A 34 -6.83 -18.62 -4.28
CA GLN A 34 -7.74 -19.37 -3.41
C GLN A 34 -7.35 -20.85 -3.32
N VAL A 35 -7.54 -21.42 -2.14
CA VAL A 35 -7.44 -22.87 -1.93
C VAL A 35 -8.63 -23.51 -2.65
N SER A 36 -8.37 -24.13 -3.80
CA SER A 36 -9.41 -24.77 -4.60
C SER A 36 -10.19 -25.81 -3.79
N ASN A 37 -11.50 -25.92 -4.01
CA ASN A 37 -12.36 -26.93 -3.38
C ASN A 37 -11.89 -28.38 -3.67
N LYS A 38 -10.97 -28.61 -4.62
CA LYS A 38 -10.35 -29.93 -4.85
C LYS A 38 -9.41 -30.34 -3.70
N LEU A 39 -8.76 -29.41 -3.01
CA LEU A 39 -7.97 -29.70 -1.80
C LEU A 39 -8.86 -30.08 -0.59
N LYS A 40 -10.11 -29.59 -0.55
CA LYS A 40 -11.10 -30.04 0.46
C LYS A 40 -11.45 -31.52 0.31
N LYS A 41 -11.35 -32.10 -0.89
CA LYS A 41 -11.51 -33.55 -1.14
C LYS A 41 -10.21 -34.34 -0.95
N SER A 42 -9.05 -33.69 -0.98
CA SER A 42 -7.73 -34.33 -0.80
C SER A 42 -7.19 -34.22 0.63
N GLN A 43 -8.01 -33.91 1.64
CA GLN A 43 -7.64 -34.05 3.06
C GLN A 43 -7.15 -35.48 3.43
N LYS A 44 -7.24 -36.45 2.52
CA LYS A 44 -6.57 -37.75 2.62
C LYS A 44 -5.07 -37.74 2.28
N MET A 45 -4.47 -36.64 1.79
CA MET A 45 -3.18 -36.69 1.09
C MET A 45 -2.03 -35.83 1.67
N SER A 46 -2.11 -35.34 2.91
CA SER A 46 -0.91 -34.79 3.57
C SER A 46 -0.89 -35.10 5.07
N LYS A 47 -0.29 -36.25 5.43
CA LYS A 47 0.00 -36.65 6.81
C LYS A 47 1.00 -35.71 7.54
N SER A 48 1.42 -34.59 6.95
CA SER A 48 2.49 -33.73 7.50
C SER A 48 2.09 -32.30 7.89
N LEU A 49 0.97 -31.74 7.43
CA LEU A 49 0.54 -30.42 7.90
C LEU A 49 -0.21 -30.55 9.23
N ARG A 50 0.54 -30.52 10.33
CA ARG A 50 -0.04 -30.38 11.68
C ARG A 50 -0.52 -28.94 11.85
N ILE A 51 -1.78 -28.68 11.49
CA ILE A 51 -2.44 -27.43 11.88
C ILE A 51 -2.52 -27.46 13.41
N PRO A 52 -2.03 -26.43 14.12
CA PRO A 52 -2.10 -26.36 15.58
C PRO A 52 -3.53 -26.63 16.08
N ALA A 53 -3.66 -27.38 17.16
CA ALA A 53 -4.97 -27.66 17.77
C ALA A 53 -5.70 -26.37 18.19
N SER A 54 -4.93 -25.34 18.56
CA SER A 54 -5.41 -24.01 18.97
C SER A 54 -5.85 -23.09 17.83
N ALA A 55 -5.67 -23.48 16.56
CA ALA A 55 -6.08 -22.64 15.44
C ALA A 55 -7.60 -22.74 15.21
N ASN A 56 -8.32 -21.61 15.35
CA ASN A 56 -9.77 -21.54 15.11
C ASN A 56 -10.12 -21.23 13.64
N HIS A 57 -9.14 -20.72 12.88
CA HIS A 57 -9.30 -20.33 11.47
C HIS A 57 -8.14 -20.85 10.63
N ILE A 58 -8.41 -21.03 9.34
CA ILE A 58 -7.41 -21.31 8.31
C ILE A 58 -7.49 -20.25 7.21
N ILE A 59 -6.35 -19.89 6.62
CA ILE A 59 -6.31 -19.02 5.44
C ILE A 59 -6.73 -19.85 4.23
N THR A 60 -7.78 -19.40 3.54
CA THR A 60 -8.31 -20.05 2.32
C THR A 60 -8.12 -19.21 1.08
N GLY A 61 -7.73 -17.96 1.22
CA GLY A 61 -7.47 -17.06 0.09
C GLY A 61 -6.46 -15.98 0.45
N VAL A 62 -5.69 -15.56 -0.54
CA VAL A 62 -4.72 -14.46 -0.44
C VAL A 62 -4.85 -13.59 -1.69
N ASN A 63 -5.15 -12.31 -1.50
CA ASN A 63 -5.02 -11.31 -2.56
C ASN A 63 -3.61 -10.74 -2.52
N LYS A 64 -2.92 -10.73 -3.65
CA LYS A 64 -1.58 -10.18 -3.81
C LYS A 64 -1.62 -8.93 -4.67
N GLY A 65 -0.78 -7.97 -4.32
CA GLY A 65 -0.59 -6.75 -5.10
C GLY A 65 0.21 -5.71 -4.33
N ILE A 66 -0.08 -4.45 -4.61
CA ILE A 66 0.55 -3.27 -4.03
C ILE A 66 -0.51 -2.51 -3.25
N ASP A 67 -0.22 -2.17 -2.00
CA ASP A 67 -1.08 -1.33 -1.18
C ASP A 67 -0.18 -0.33 -0.43
N VAL A 68 -0.47 0.95 -0.59
CA VAL A 68 0.36 2.06 -0.15
C VAL A 68 -0.51 3.20 0.36
N ILE A 69 -0.14 3.74 1.51
CA ILE A 69 -0.66 4.99 2.07
C ILE A 69 0.52 5.92 2.26
N ILE A 70 0.46 7.10 1.66
CA ILE A 70 1.44 8.17 1.86
C ILE A 70 0.76 9.25 2.70
N VAL A 71 1.37 9.56 3.84
CA VAL A 71 0.95 10.66 4.72
C VAL A 71 1.90 11.82 4.48
N LEU A 72 1.34 12.97 4.12
CA LEU A 72 2.10 14.18 3.84
C LEU A 72 1.75 15.26 4.85
N GLN A 73 2.78 15.91 5.38
CA GLN A 73 2.65 17.19 6.08
C GLN A 73 2.95 18.32 5.10
N LEU A 74 2.00 19.24 4.95
CA LEU A 74 2.11 20.39 4.07
C LEU A 74 2.67 21.60 4.83
N PRO A 75 3.27 22.58 4.12
CA PRO A 75 3.60 23.86 4.72
C PRO A 75 2.32 24.59 5.15
N SER A 76 2.42 25.45 6.17
CA SER A 76 1.27 26.23 6.67
C SER A 76 0.80 27.33 5.73
N GLU A 77 1.58 27.62 4.69
CA GLU A 77 1.32 28.68 3.71
C GLU A 77 0.26 28.22 2.69
N SER A 78 -0.92 28.83 2.78
CA SER A 78 -2.11 28.44 1.98
C SER A 78 -1.88 28.42 0.46
N GLU A 79 -1.07 29.32 -0.09
CA GLU A 79 -0.79 29.34 -1.53
C GLU A 79 -0.01 28.11 -2.00
N PHE A 80 0.95 27.64 -1.19
CA PHE A 80 1.71 26.43 -1.49
C PHE A 80 0.87 25.18 -1.32
N MET A 81 0.01 25.13 -0.28
CA MET A 81 -0.91 24.01 -0.10
C MET A 81 -1.78 23.78 -1.33
N ARG A 82 -2.37 24.85 -1.89
CA ARG A 82 -3.21 24.74 -3.09
C ARG A 82 -2.44 24.20 -4.28
N LYS A 83 -1.22 24.71 -4.52
CA LYS A 83 -0.36 24.23 -5.60
C LYS A 83 0.03 22.76 -5.41
N ILE A 84 0.36 22.36 -4.19
CA ILE A 84 0.66 20.95 -3.87
C ILE A 84 -0.58 20.09 -4.16
N ASP A 85 -1.76 20.49 -3.68
CA ASP A 85 -3.00 19.76 -3.93
C ASP A 85 -3.28 19.59 -5.43
N GLU A 86 -3.04 20.62 -6.26
CA GLU A 86 -3.16 20.55 -7.72
C GLU A 86 -2.18 19.52 -8.33
N VAL A 87 -0.90 19.53 -7.92
CA VAL A 87 0.10 18.56 -8.39
C VAL A 87 -0.28 17.13 -7.96
N LEU A 88 -0.68 16.95 -6.70
CA LEU A 88 -1.11 15.65 -6.15
C LEU A 88 -2.34 15.10 -6.89
N GLN A 89 -3.29 15.96 -7.27
CA GLN A 89 -4.45 15.55 -8.06
C GLN A 89 -4.05 15.04 -9.45
N ARG A 90 -3.07 15.69 -10.09
CA ARG A 90 -2.53 15.21 -11.37
C ARG A 90 -1.84 13.86 -11.21
N ILE A 91 -0.98 13.71 -10.22
CA ILE A 91 -0.33 12.42 -9.88
C ILE A 91 -1.37 11.32 -9.67
N CYS A 92 -2.40 11.59 -8.86
CA CYS A 92 -3.50 10.64 -8.64
C CYS A 92 -4.19 10.24 -9.94
N SER A 93 -4.39 11.19 -10.85
CA SER A 93 -5.02 10.95 -12.15
C SER A 93 -4.14 10.09 -13.06
N GLN A 94 -2.83 10.35 -13.10
CA GLN A 94 -1.86 9.54 -13.86
C GLN A 94 -1.80 8.10 -13.33
N LEU A 95 -1.74 7.92 -12.01
CA LEU A 95 -1.73 6.61 -11.37
C LEU A 95 -3.02 5.82 -11.62
N LYS A 96 -4.18 6.48 -11.60
CA LYS A 96 -5.49 5.87 -11.90
C LYS A 96 -5.62 5.44 -13.35
N ASN A 97 -5.04 6.21 -14.27
CA ASN A 97 -5.03 5.92 -15.69
C ASN A 97 -3.92 4.95 -16.10
N GLU A 98 -3.24 4.33 -15.13
CA GLU A 98 -2.14 3.38 -15.32
C GLU A 98 -1.02 3.93 -16.23
N GLN A 99 -0.80 5.24 -16.19
CA GLN A 99 0.26 5.84 -16.98
C GLN A 99 1.63 5.34 -16.51
N THR A 100 2.46 4.97 -17.49
CA THR A 100 3.75 4.32 -17.30
C THR A 100 4.80 5.28 -16.71
N ALA A 101 4.64 6.58 -16.97
CA ALA A 101 5.56 7.62 -16.52
C ALA A 101 4.80 8.71 -15.78
N LEU A 102 5.35 9.13 -14.65
CA LEU A 102 4.92 10.34 -13.97
C LEU A 102 5.40 11.54 -14.78
N GLU A 103 4.50 12.27 -15.41
CA GLU A 103 4.86 13.51 -16.11
C GLU A 103 4.85 14.65 -15.09
N LEU A 104 5.99 14.86 -14.44
CA LEU A 104 6.25 16.03 -13.60
C LEU A 104 7.28 16.93 -14.29
N ASN A 105 6.98 18.22 -14.34
CA ASN A 105 7.95 19.23 -14.76
C ASN A 105 8.77 19.73 -13.56
N LEU A 106 9.77 20.58 -13.81
CA LEU A 106 10.63 21.12 -12.75
C LEU A 106 9.85 21.95 -11.71
N ASP A 107 8.81 22.67 -12.13
CA ASP A 107 7.99 23.46 -11.20
C ASP A 107 7.19 22.55 -10.26
N ASP A 108 6.70 21.42 -10.77
CA ASP A 108 6.00 20.42 -9.98
C ASP A 108 6.93 19.78 -8.95
N GLU A 109 8.16 19.43 -9.35
CA GLU A 109 9.17 18.92 -8.43
C GLU A 109 9.52 19.95 -7.36
N ASN A 110 9.65 21.22 -7.72
CA ASN A 110 9.91 22.31 -6.77
C ASN A 110 8.74 22.50 -5.77
N ILE A 111 7.49 22.40 -6.25
CA ILE A 111 6.28 22.48 -5.42
C ILE A 111 6.21 21.30 -4.45
N LEU A 112 6.44 20.07 -4.93
CA LEU A 112 6.46 18.88 -4.08
C LEU A 112 7.62 18.92 -3.08
N GLY A 113 8.75 19.53 -3.44
CA GLY A 113 9.88 19.76 -2.55
C GLY A 113 9.57 20.67 -1.35
N GLN A 114 8.42 21.36 -1.34
CA GLN A 114 7.95 22.15 -0.19
C GLN A 114 7.19 21.32 0.85
N ILE A 115 6.90 20.03 0.58
CA ILE A 115 6.29 19.13 1.55
C ILE A 115 7.24 18.97 2.73
N THR A 116 6.75 19.24 3.93
CA THR A 116 7.56 19.29 5.15
C THR A 116 7.93 17.91 5.66
N ASP A 117 7.03 16.93 5.52
CA ASP A 117 7.33 15.54 5.84
C ASP A 117 6.50 14.57 4.99
N THR A 118 7.06 13.38 4.77
CA THR A 118 6.42 12.29 4.05
C THR A 118 6.67 10.97 4.78
N VAL A 119 5.59 10.31 5.18
CA VAL A 119 5.63 8.98 5.78
C VAL A 119 4.91 7.99 4.86
N VAL A 120 5.56 6.87 4.55
CA VAL A 120 5.03 5.84 3.67
C VAL A 120 4.72 4.58 4.44
N TYR A 121 3.48 4.12 4.33
CA TYR A 121 3.01 2.86 4.86
C TYR A 121 2.65 1.92 3.71
N SER A 122 3.24 0.73 3.66
CA SER A 122 2.97 -0.21 2.58
C SER A 122 3.05 -1.66 3.02
N ASN A 123 2.44 -2.56 2.23
CA ASN A 123 2.69 -3.99 2.30
C ASN A 123 4.06 -4.38 1.67
N ILE A 124 4.71 -3.46 0.95
CA ILE A 124 6.05 -3.61 0.38
C ILE A 124 7.07 -2.83 1.24
N PRO A 125 8.02 -3.50 1.92
CA PRO A 125 8.97 -2.84 2.81
C PRO A 125 9.89 -1.81 2.13
N SER A 126 10.28 -2.02 0.88
CA SER A 126 11.16 -1.08 0.15
C SER A 126 10.48 0.27 -0.08
N LEU A 127 9.16 0.31 -0.28
CA LEU A 127 8.41 1.56 -0.44
C LEU A 127 8.39 2.39 0.85
N MET A 128 8.45 1.73 2.01
CA MET A 128 8.47 2.42 3.32
C MET A 128 9.79 3.14 3.61
N ALA A 129 10.84 2.89 2.82
CA ALA A 129 12.13 3.57 2.94
C ALA A 129 12.22 4.85 2.08
N LEU A 130 11.14 5.20 1.37
CA LEU A 130 11.08 6.36 0.47
C LEU A 130 10.47 7.56 1.21
N PHE A 131 10.99 8.76 0.88
CA PHE A 131 10.64 10.01 1.57
C PHE A 131 10.05 11.07 0.64
N THR A 132 9.85 10.74 -0.64
CA THR A 132 9.24 11.68 -1.61
C THR A 132 8.10 11.01 -2.35
N VAL A 133 7.05 11.77 -2.65
CA VAL A 133 5.90 11.28 -3.43
C VAL A 133 6.35 10.73 -4.79
N ARG A 134 7.30 11.43 -5.43
CA ARG A 134 7.85 11.06 -6.73
C ARG A 134 8.48 9.67 -6.69
N ASP A 135 9.38 9.43 -5.74
CA ASP A 135 10.10 8.15 -5.66
C ASP A 135 9.16 6.99 -5.36
N VAL A 136 8.15 7.22 -4.50
CA VAL A 136 7.10 6.23 -4.22
C VAL A 136 6.34 5.88 -5.50
N CYS A 137 5.92 6.87 -6.27
CA CYS A 137 5.18 6.64 -7.51
C CYS A 137 6.00 5.88 -8.56
N LEU A 138 7.29 6.23 -8.72
CA LEU A 138 8.20 5.53 -9.62
C LEU A 138 8.40 4.07 -9.20
N ASN A 139 8.64 3.83 -7.90
CA ASN A 139 8.83 2.46 -7.39
C ASN A 139 7.55 1.63 -7.49
N ILE A 140 6.36 2.22 -7.31
CA ILE A 140 5.09 1.51 -7.55
C ILE A 140 5.05 1.00 -9.00
N HIS A 141 5.45 1.83 -9.97
CA HIS A 141 5.47 1.46 -11.37
C HIS A 141 6.50 0.34 -11.66
N GLU A 142 7.70 0.45 -11.11
CA GLU A 142 8.74 -0.59 -11.23
C GLU A 142 8.28 -1.94 -10.64
N ASN A 143 7.71 -1.93 -9.43
CA ASN A 143 7.22 -3.15 -8.77
C ASN A 143 6.11 -3.85 -9.59
N LYS A 144 5.26 -3.07 -10.28
CA LYS A 144 4.28 -3.64 -11.22
C LYS A 144 4.97 -4.35 -12.39
N ASN A 145 5.97 -3.72 -13.00
CA ASN A 145 6.68 -4.28 -14.16
C ASN A 145 7.48 -5.54 -13.80
N GLU A 146 8.10 -5.56 -12.62
CA GLU A 146 8.85 -6.72 -12.13
C GLU A 146 7.96 -7.84 -11.57
N ASN A 147 6.64 -7.62 -11.49
CA ASN A 147 5.68 -8.54 -10.88
C ASN A 147 5.99 -8.90 -9.42
N ILE A 148 6.53 -7.95 -8.66
CA ILE A 148 6.84 -8.11 -7.24
C ILE A 148 5.60 -7.72 -6.44
N TYR A 149 4.85 -8.72 -5.98
CA TYR A 149 3.58 -8.50 -5.28
C TYR A 149 3.56 -9.16 -3.91
N HIS A 150 3.04 -8.41 -2.93
CA HIS A 150 2.93 -8.85 -1.55
C HIS A 150 1.46 -9.09 -1.19
N PRO A 151 1.17 -9.94 -0.18
CA PRO A 151 -0.19 -10.09 0.31
C PRO A 151 -0.79 -8.75 0.75
N ILE A 152 -2.04 -8.49 0.34
CA ILE A 152 -2.83 -7.32 0.75
C ILE A 152 -3.90 -7.76 1.75
N THR A 153 -4.69 -8.77 1.37
CA THR A 153 -5.79 -9.29 2.21
C THR A 153 -5.77 -10.82 2.27
N TYR A 154 -6.25 -11.35 3.40
CA TYR A 154 -6.37 -12.78 3.66
C TYR A 154 -7.84 -13.13 3.87
N THR A 155 -8.30 -14.19 3.21
CA THR A 155 -9.61 -14.78 3.47
C THR A 155 -9.47 -15.90 4.49
N LEU A 156 -10.22 -15.81 5.59
CA LEU A 156 -10.21 -16.79 6.67
C LEU A 156 -11.49 -17.62 6.66
N GLN A 157 -11.35 -18.91 6.95
CA GLN A 157 -12.48 -19.81 7.17
C GLN A 157 -12.33 -20.51 8.52
N PHE A 158 -13.43 -20.65 9.26
CA PHE A 158 -13.44 -21.44 10.50
C PHE A 158 -12.99 -22.88 10.25
N LYS A 159 -12.12 -23.37 11.14
CA LYS A 159 -11.74 -24.77 11.22
C LYS A 159 -12.93 -25.53 11.81
N LYS A 160 -13.63 -26.31 10.99
CA LYS A 160 -14.66 -27.26 11.44
C LYS A 160 -14.03 -28.53 11.97
#